data_AF-A0A377D7T7-F1
#
_entry.id   AF-A0A377D7T7-F1
#
_cell.length_a   1.000
_cell.length_b   1.000
_cell.length_c   1.000
_cell.angle_alpha   90.00
_cell.angle_beta   90.00
_cell.angle_gamma   90.00
#
_symmetry.space_group_name_H-M   'P 1'
#
loop_
_entity.id
_entity.type
_entity.pdbx_description
1 polymer ?
#
loop_
_entity_poly.entity_id
_entity_poly.type
_entity_poly.pdbx_seq_one_letter_code
_entity_poly.pdbx_strand_id
1 'polypeptide(L)'
;MFNALNTIKAVIRRDSEQASQLVQYLSTFFRKNLKRPSEFVTLADEIEHVNAYLQIEKARFQSRLQVNIAIPQELSQQQLPAFTLQPIVENAIKHGTSQLLDTGRVAISARREGQHLMLEIEDNAGLYQPVTNASGLGMNLVDKRLRNGLAMTMG
;
A
#
# COMPACT_ATOMS: atom_id res chain seq x y z
N MET A 1 -5.39 -9.29 6.95
CA MET A 1 -6.15 -9.57 5.72
C MET A 1 -7.16 -10.72 5.84
N PHE A 2 -6.89 -11.82 6.57
CA PHE A 2 -7.87 -12.91 6.75
C PHE A 2 -9.27 -12.46 7.25
N ASN A 3 -9.34 -11.35 7.99
CA ASN A 3 -10.60 -10.78 8.48
C ASN A 3 -11.42 -10.01 7.41
N ALA A 4 -10.89 -9.80 6.20
CA ALA A 4 -11.60 -9.09 5.13
C ALA A 4 -12.93 -9.78 4.75
N LEU A 5 -12.94 -11.12 4.73
CA LEU A 5 -14.14 -11.89 4.44
C LEU A 5 -15.22 -11.72 5.52
N ASN A 6 -14.84 -11.59 6.79
CA ASN A 6 -15.76 -11.29 7.88
C ASN A 6 -16.37 -9.89 7.74
N THR A 7 -15.57 -8.91 7.32
CA THR A 7 -16.05 -7.56 7.00
C THR A 7 -17.06 -7.60 5.86
N ILE A 8 -16.75 -8.27 4.74
CA ILE A 8 -17.68 -8.42 3.61
C ILE A 8 -18.98 -9.10 4.05
N LYS A 9 -18.89 -10.19 4.82
CA LYS A 9 -20.05 -10.90 5.37
C LYS A 9 -20.93 -10.01 6.27
N ALA A 10 -20.33 -9.10 7.04
CA ALA A 10 -21.07 -8.18 7.89
C ALA A 10 -21.76 -7.06 7.08
N VAL A 11 -21.14 -6.62 5.99
CA VAL A 11 -21.65 -5.53 5.14
C VAL A 11 -22.73 -6.01 4.18
N ILE A 12 -22.66 -7.25 3.67
CA ILE A 12 -23.55 -7.76 2.61
C ILE A 12 -25.05 -7.63 2.87
N ARG A 13 -25.47 -7.73 4.15
CA ARG A 13 -26.89 -7.62 4.54
C ARG A 13 -27.37 -6.18 4.64
N ARG A 14 -26.45 -5.23 4.83
CA ARG A 14 -26.74 -3.83 5.12
C ARG A 14 -26.52 -2.94 3.89
N ASP A 15 -25.55 -3.29 3.06
CA ASP A 15 -25.18 -2.57 1.84
C ASP A 15 -24.54 -3.56 0.84
N SER A 16 -25.35 -4.05 -0.10
CA SER A 16 -24.91 -5.03 -1.10
C SER A 16 -23.94 -4.44 -2.12
N GLU A 17 -24.09 -3.15 -2.46
CA GLU A 17 -23.22 -2.45 -3.39
C GLU A 17 -21.82 -2.29 -2.78
N GLN A 18 -21.74 -1.84 -1.53
CA GLN A 18 -20.48 -1.78 -0.81
C GLN A 18 -19.81 -3.16 -0.69
N ALA A 19 -20.58 -4.21 -0.41
CA ALA A 19 -20.05 -5.57 -0.36
C ALA A 19 -19.48 -6.03 -1.71
N SER A 20 -20.20 -5.76 -2.81
CA SER A 20 -19.74 -6.05 -4.17
C SER A 20 -18.42 -5.34 -4.48
N GLN A 21 -18.34 -4.06 -4.13
CA GLN A 21 -17.13 -3.26 -4.31
C GLN A 21 -15.95 -3.82 -3.51
N LEU A 22 -16.17 -4.29 -2.28
CA LEU A 22 -15.13 -4.92 -1.47
C LEU A 22 -14.65 -6.25 -2.05
N VAL A 23 -15.56 -7.05 -2.63
CA VAL A 23 -15.18 -8.27 -3.36
C VAL A 23 -14.32 -7.93 -4.58
N GLN A 24 -14.64 -6.85 -5.30
CA GLN A 24 -13.84 -6.39 -6.42
C GLN A 24 -12.44 -5.94 -5.99
N TYR A 25 -12.30 -5.19 -4.89
CA TYR A 25 -10.99 -4.83 -4.33
C TYR A 25 -10.20 -6.05 -3.88
N LEU A 26 -10.84 -7.00 -3.21
CA LEU A 26 -10.20 -8.25 -2.79
C LEU A 26 -9.67 -9.04 -3.99
N SER A 27 -10.47 -9.10 -5.06
CA SER A 27 -10.10 -9.77 -6.32
C SER A 27 -8.91 -9.08 -7.01
N THR A 28 -8.91 -7.75 -7.09
CA THR A 28 -7.79 -6.97 -7.61
C THR A 28 -6.53 -7.21 -6.79
N PHE A 29 -6.63 -7.17 -5.46
CA PHE A 29 -5.51 -7.40 -4.56
C PHE A 29 -4.88 -8.79 -4.75
N PHE A 30 -5.69 -9.86 -4.75
CA PHE A 30 -5.17 -11.22 -4.97
C PHE A 30 -4.61 -11.42 -6.37
N ARG A 31 -5.27 -10.90 -7.40
CA ARG A 31 -4.80 -11.01 -8.79
C ARG A 31 -3.40 -10.41 -8.95
N LYS A 32 -3.12 -9.27 -8.32
CA LYS A 32 -1.79 -8.64 -8.36
C LYS A 32 -0.74 -9.44 -7.58
N ASN A 33 -1.09 -10.06 -6.44
CA ASN A 33 -0.17 -10.91 -5.67
C ASN A 33 0.12 -12.28 -6.32
N LEU A 34 -0.86 -12.87 -7.02
CA LEU A 34 -0.75 -14.22 -7.61
C LEU A 34 -0.08 -14.21 -9.00
N LYS A 35 -0.13 -13.09 -9.71
CA LYS A 35 0.64 -12.93 -10.94
C LYS A 35 2.13 -12.86 -10.58
N ARG A 36 2.98 -13.55 -11.33
CA ARG A 36 4.41 -13.21 -11.36
C ARG A 36 4.50 -11.81 -11.95
N PRO A 37 4.83 -10.78 -11.17
CA PRO A 37 4.96 -9.45 -11.75
C PRO A 37 6.14 -9.47 -12.71
N SER A 38 6.06 -8.64 -13.75
CA SER A 38 7.27 -8.12 -14.37
C SER A 38 8.14 -7.48 -13.29
N GLU A 39 9.46 -7.51 -13.46
CA GLU A 39 10.40 -6.96 -12.47
C GLU A 39 10.09 -5.49 -12.14
N PHE A 40 9.61 -4.74 -13.14
CA PHE A 40 9.11 -3.38 -13.03
C PHE A 40 7.63 -3.27 -13.41
N VAL A 41 6.94 -2.35 -12.77
CA VAL A 41 5.54 -1.97 -13.02
C VAL A 41 5.42 -0.45 -13.02
N THR A 42 4.28 0.09 -13.44
CA THR A 42 4.04 1.54 -13.36
C THR A 42 3.67 1.96 -11.93
N LEU A 43 3.89 3.23 -11.58
CA LEU A 43 3.40 3.80 -10.32
C LEU A 43 1.88 3.64 -10.21
N ALA A 44 1.15 3.79 -11.31
CA ALA A 44 -0.29 3.55 -11.35
C ALA A 44 -0.66 2.11 -10.96
N ASP A 45 0.10 1.11 -11.43
CA ASP A 45 -0.11 -0.30 -11.07
C ASP A 45 0.11 -0.56 -9.58
N GLU A 46 1.16 0.02 -8.99
CA GLU A 46 1.45 -0.08 -7.57
C GLU A 46 0.35 0.61 -6.75
N ILE A 47 -0.07 1.81 -7.16
CA ILE A 47 -1.13 2.58 -6.50
C ILE A 47 -2.47 1.87 -6.58
N GLU A 48 -2.84 1.28 -7.72
CA GLU A 48 -4.04 0.45 -7.85
C GLU A 48 -4.01 -0.70 -6.84
N HIS A 49 -2.85 -1.36 -6.71
CA HIS A 49 -2.69 -2.49 -5.83
C HIS A 49 -2.78 -2.09 -4.35
N VAL A 50 -2.07 -1.04 -3.92
CA VAL A 50 -2.15 -0.59 -2.53
C VAL A 50 -3.48 0.05 -2.19
N ASN A 51 -4.14 0.72 -3.14
CA ASN A 51 -5.48 1.27 -2.92
C ASN A 51 -6.49 0.13 -2.69
N ALA A 52 -6.44 -0.95 -3.48
CA ALA A 52 -7.30 -2.10 -3.25
C ALA A 52 -7.15 -2.67 -1.81
N TYR A 53 -5.91 -2.76 -1.31
CA TYR A 53 -5.64 -3.12 0.08
C TYR A 53 -6.24 -2.11 1.07
N LEU A 54 -5.98 -0.82 0.88
CA LEU A 54 -6.44 0.25 1.77
C LEU A 54 -7.96 0.36 1.85
N GLN A 55 -8.69 0.14 0.75
CA GLN A 55 -10.16 0.14 0.79
C GLN A 55 -10.72 -1.01 1.62
N ILE A 56 -10.09 -2.19 1.56
CA ILE A 56 -10.47 -3.33 2.39
C ILE A 56 -10.22 -3.02 3.88
N GLU A 57 -9.07 -2.45 4.19
CA GLU A 57 -8.71 -2.08 5.57
C GLU A 57 -9.62 -0.95 6.09
N LYS A 58 -9.95 0.04 5.25
CA LYS A 58 -10.87 1.13 5.58
C LYS A 58 -12.27 0.61 5.90
N ALA A 59 -12.79 -0.37 5.16
CA ALA A 59 -14.07 -0.98 5.51
C ALA A 59 -14.01 -1.74 6.85
N ARG A 60 -12.87 -2.34 7.18
CA ARG A 60 -12.68 -3.05 8.46
C ARG A 60 -12.62 -2.10 9.65
N PHE A 61 -11.90 -1.00 9.51
CA PHE A 61 -11.70 -0.02 10.59
C PHE A 61 -12.71 1.13 10.57
N GLN A 62 -13.57 1.20 9.56
CA GLN A 62 -14.64 2.18 9.41
C GLN A 62 -14.10 3.62 9.55
N SER A 63 -14.68 4.43 10.43
CA SER A 63 -14.27 5.81 10.67
C SER A 63 -12.90 5.95 11.34
N ARG A 64 -12.30 4.85 11.83
CA ARG A 64 -11.01 4.86 12.52
C ARG A 64 -9.81 4.81 11.59
N LEU A 65 -10.02 4.73 10.27
CA LEU A 65 -8.94 4.81 9.29
C LEU A 65 -9.27 5.84 8.20
N GLN A 66 -8.40 6.84 8.08
CA GLN A 66 -8.41 7.83 7.01
C GLN A 66 -7.24 7.56 6.07
N VAL A 67 -7.52 7.63 4.78
CA VAL A 67 -6.55 7.37 3.72
C VAL A 67 -6.59 8.53 2.75
N ASN A 68 -5.43 9.11 2.46
CA ASN A 68 -5.25 10.12 1.44
C ASN A 68 -4.20 9.66 0.43
N ILE A 69 -4.51 9.71 -0.87
CA ILE A 69 -3.58 9.34 -1.94
C ILE A 69 -3.51 10.50 -2.91
N ALA A 70 -2.34 11.12 -3.02
CA ALA A 70 -2.08 12.30 -3.84
C ALA A 70 -0.92 12.01 -4.80
N ILE A 71 -1.25 11.47 -5.97
CA ILE A 71 -0.28 11.10 -7.00
C ILE A 71 -0.53 11.96 -8.25
N PRO A 72 0.41 12.82 -8.65
CA PRO A 72 0.31 13.58 -9.89
C PRO A 72 0.19 12.65 -11.10
N GLN A 73 -0.71 12.97 -12.04
CA GLN A 73 -1.02 12.11 -13.19
C GLN A 73 0.22 11.90 -14.08
N GLU A 74 1.06 12.91 -14.22
CA GLU A 74 2.32 12.89 -14.96
C GLU A 74 3.35 11.88 -14.39
N LEU A 75 3.22 11.48 -13.13
CA LEU A 75 4.07 10.48 -12.50
C LEU A 75 3.50 9.06 -12.60
N SER A 76 2.27 8.90 -13.06
CA SER A 76 1.56 7.61 -13.05
C SER A 76 2.25 6.52 -13.89
N GLN A 77 2.95 6.91 -14.96
CA GLN A 77 3.67 5.98 -15.85
C GLN A 77 5.14 5.76 -15.47
N GLN A 78 5.63 6.37 -14.39
CA GLN A 78 7.00 6.12 -13.92
C GLN A 78 7.14 4.66 -13.51
N GLN A 79 8.23 4.02 -13.93
CA GLN A 79 8.49 2.63 -13.60
C GLN A 79 9.24 2.50 -12.27
N LEU A 80 8.86 1.49 -11.50
CA LEU A 80 9.51 1.11 -10.26
C LEU A 80 9.42 -0.41 -10.07
N PRO A 81 10.30 -1.00 -9.26
CA PRO A 81 10.25 -2.42 -8.97
C PRO A 81 8.88 -2.84 -8.41
N ALA A 82 8.38 -3.99 -8.84
CA ALA A 82 7.09 -4.48 -8.38
C ALA A 82 7.05 -4.72 -6.86
N PHE A 83 5.89 -4.44 -6.27
CA PHE A 83 5.60 -4.43 -4.84
C PHE A 83 6.61 -3.63 -4.01
N THR A 84 6.91 -2.41 -4.46
CA THR A 84 7.69 -1.43 -3.69
C THR A 84 6.82 -0.78 -2.62
N LEU A 85 5.59 -0.37 -2.97
CA LEU A 85 4.72 0.38 -2.07
C LEU A 85 4.01 -0.55 -1.08
N GLN A 86 3.61 -1.75 -1.52
CA GLN A 86 2.80 -2.65 -0.72
C GLN A 86 3.40 -2.96 0.67
N PRO A 87 4.68 -3.34 0.81
CA PRO A 87 5.24 -3.66 2.12
C PRO A 87 5.25 -2.46 3.07
N ILE A 88 5.49 -1.25 2.55
CA ILE A 88 5.53 -0.02 3.33
C ILE A 88 4.13 0.35 3.83
N VAL A 89 3.14 0.28 2.94
CA VAL A 89 1.73 0.53 3.27
C VAL A 89 1.19 -0.50 4.25
N GLU A 90 1.51 -1.78 4.07
CA GLU A 90 1.13 -2.83 5.02
C GLU A 90 1.74 -2.58 6.40
N ASN A 91 2.97 -2.06 6.47
CA ASN A 91 3.63 -1.71 7.72
C ASN A 91 2.90 -0.54 8.42
N ALA A 92 2.61 0.54 7.69
CA ALA A 92 1.87 1.71 8.19
C ALA A 92 0.49 1.35 8.76
N ILE A 93 -0.19 0.36 8.17
CA ILE A 93 -1.48 -0.13 8.67
C ILE A 93 -1.32 -1.08 9.86
N LYS A 94 -0.56 -2.17 9.72
CA LYS A 94 -0.49 -3.24 10.73
C LYS A 94 0.27 -2.84 11.99
N HIS A 95 1.36 -2.11 11.83
CA HIS A 95 2.25 -1.75 12.92
C HIS A 95 2.05 -0.30 13.39
N GLY A 96 1.48 0.55 12.54
CA GLY A 96 1.13 1.91 12.91
C GLY A 96 -0.34 2.05 13.31
N THR A 97 -1.14 2.50 12.34
CA THR A 97 -2.49 3.05 12.55
C THR A 97 -3.50 2.11 13.20
N SER A 98 -3.38 0.79 13.01
CA SER A 98 -4.30 -0.18 13.64
C SER A 98 -4.11 -0.35 15.14
N GLN A 99 -3.01 0.14 15.71
CA GLN A 99 -2.73 0.08 17.15
C GLN A 99 -3.19 1.34 17.89
N LEU A 100 -3.61 2.38 17.16
CA LEU A 100 -4.09 3.61 17.75
C LEU A 100 -5.49 3.42 18.34
N LEU A 101 -5.70 4.00 19.53
CA LEU A 101 -7.03 4.16 20.11
C LEU A 101 -7.84 5.24 19.37
N ASP A 102 -7.13 6.22 18.79
CA ASP A 102 -7.68 7.30 17.99
C ASP A 102 -7.65 6.97 16.48
N THR A 103 -8.13 7.89 15.65
CA THR A 103 -8.21 7.74 14.21
C THR A 103 -6.82 7.62 13.59
N GLY A 104 -6.57 6.48 12.95
CA GLY A 104 -5.40 6.25 12.12
C GLY A 104 -5.48 7.00 10.80
N ARG A 105 -4.36 7.59 10.38
CA ARG A 105 -4.21 8.29 9.11
C ARG A 105 -3.04 7.72 8.34
N VAL A 106 -3.25 7.46 7.05
CA VAL A 106 -2.20 7.11 6.10
C VAL A 106 -2.29 8.07 4.92
N ALA A 107 -1.17 8.72 4.59
CA ALA A 107 -1.02 9.55 3.42
C ALA A 107 0.03 8.95 2.48
N ILE A 108 -0.30 8.86 1.19
CA ILE A 108 0.62 8.44 0.13
C ILE A 108 0.75 9.60 -0.84
N SER A 109 1.97 10.05 -1.09
CA SER A 109 2.23 11.11 -2.06
C SER A 109 3.44 10.80 -2.95
N ALA A 110 3.46 11.45 -4.11
CA ALA A 110 4.57 11.36 -5.05
C ALA A 110 4.91 12.76 -5.58
N ARG A 111 6.21 13.03 -5.71
CA ARG A 111 6.70 14.24 -6.36
C ARG A 111 7.99 13.95 -7.13
N ARG A 112 8.30 14.82 -8.09
CA ARG A 112 9.58 14.80 -8.79
C ARG A 112 10.56 15.74 -8.08
N GLU A 113 11.72 15.22 -7.70
CA GLU A 113 12.83 16.01 -7.18
C GLU A 113 14.05 15.84 -8.11
N GLY A 114 14.21 16.79 -9.03
CA GLY A 114 15.20 16.71 -10.10
C GLY A 114 14.95 15.50 -11.01
N GLN A 115 15.89 14.55 -11.03
CA GLN A 115 15.80 13.30 -11.80
C GLN A 115 15.19 12.14 -10.99
N HIS A 116 14.87 12.35 -9.72
CA HIS A 116 14.37 11.30 -8.84
C HIS A 116 12.86 11.39 -8.67
N LEU A 117 12.22 10.22 -8.61
CA LEU A 117 10.87 10.06 -8.11
C LEU A 117 10.93 9.93 -6.59
N MET A 118 10.33 10.88 -5.88
CA MET A 118 10.18 10.82 -4.42
C MET A 118 8.79 10.29 -4.09
N LEU A 119 8.75 9.15 -3.40
CA LEU A 119 7.53 8.51 -2.88
C LEU A 119 7.53 8.61 -1.37
N GLU A 120 6.44 9.10 -0.81
CA GLU A 120 6.30 9.33 0.62
C GLU A 120 5.03 8.63 1.14
N ILE A 121 5.21 7.85 2.20
CA ILE A 121 4.14 7.18 2.93
C ILE A 121 4.26 7.64 4.38
N GLU A 122 3.27 8.40 4.83
CA GLU A 122 3.21 8.94 6.19
C GLU A 122 2.06 8.28 6.96
N ASP A 123 2.31 7.95 8.22
CA ASP A 123 1.29 7.54 9.17
C ASP A 123 1.40 8.29 10.49
N ASN A 124 0.28 8.44 11.20
CA ASN A 124 0.21 9.18 12.46
C ASN A 124 0.38 8.31 13.71
N ALA A 125 0.90 7.09 13.59
CA ALA A 125 1.01 6.21 14.74
C ALA A 125 2.15 6.56 15.69
N GLY A 126 3.17 7.27 15.22
CA GLY A 126 4.32 7.67 16.04
C GLY A 126 5.14 6.47 16.56
N LEU A 127 4.94 5.27 15.99
CA LEU A 127 5.58 4.02 16.38
C LEU A 127 6.88 3.76 15.61
N TYR A 128 7.35 4.73 14.83
CA TYR A 128 8.65 4.63 14.16
C TYR A 128 9.76 4.61 15.21
N GLN A 129 10.37 3.44 15.39
CA GLN A 129 11.62 3.30 16.12
C GLN A 129 12.75 3.20 15.08
N PRO A 130 13.78 4.06 15.13
CA PRO A 130 14.95 3.92 14.27
C PRO A 130 15.58 2.56 14.55
N VAL A 131 15.54 1.68 13.56
CA VAL A 131 15.86 0.27 13.76
C VAL A 131 17.38 0.12 13.89
N THR A 132 17.87 -0.21 15.08
CA THR A 132 19.29 -0.56 15.30
C THR A 132 19.67 -1.90 14.66
N ASN A 133 18.70 -2.71 14.23
CA ASN A 133 18.86 -3.94 13.43
C ASN A 133 17.60 -4.19 12.58
N ALA A 134 17.59 -3.74 11.32
CA ALA A 134 16.47 -3.91 10.38
C ALA A 134 16.20 -5.40 10.06
N SER A 135 15.42 -6.07 10.91
CA SER A 135 15.00 -7.47 10.75
C SER A 135 13.58 -7.63 10.18
N GLY A 136 12.98 -6.55 9.67
CA GLY A 136 11.71 -6.62 8.96
C GLY A 136 11.92 -7.19 7.54
N LEU A 137 11.53 -8.44 7.32
CA LEU A 137 11.61 -9.14 6.00
C LEU A 137 11.04 -8.29 4.85
N GLY A 138 10.00 -7.49 5.10
CA GLY A 138 9.36 -6.62 4.11
C GLY A 138 10.22 -5.44 3.67
N MET A 139 10.82 -4.68 4.60
CA MET A 139 11.65 -3.51 4.25
C MET A 139 12.99 -3.94 3.61
N ASN A 140 13.57 -5.05 4.05
CA ASN A 140 14.77 -5.61 3.41
C ASN A 140 14.50 -6.04 1.96
N LEU A 141 13.29 -6.53 1.67
CA LEU A 141 12.89 -6.88 0.31
C LEU A 141 12.70 -5.64 -0.57
N VAL A 142 12.12 -4.56 -0.02
CA VAL A 142 11.99 -3.28 -0.72
C VAL A 142 13.38 -2.69 -1.02
N ASP A 143 14.27 -2.58 -0.03
CA ASP A 143 15.63 -2.06 -0.24
C ASP A 143 16.39 -2.88 -1.28
N LYS A 144 16.32 -4.22 -1.20
CA LYS A 144 16.95 -5.10 -2.19
C LYS A 144 16.40 -4.89 -3.60
N ARG A 145 15.08 -4.69 -3.75
CA ARG A 145 14.44 -4.44 -5.05
C ARG A 145 14.80 -3.07 -5.63
N LEU A 146 14.81 -2.03 -4.79
CA LEU A 146 15.22 -0.70 -5.20
C LEU A 146 16.68 -0.68 -5.66
N ARG A 147 17.58 -1.32 -4.91
CA ARG A 147 18.99 -1.44 -5.28
C ARG A 147 19.19 -2.22 -6.58
N ASN A 148 18.49 -3.34 -6.75
CA ASN A 148 18.56 -4.13 -7.98
C ASN A 148 17.99 -3.38 -9.18
N GLY A 149 16.91 -2.62 -9.00
CA GLY A 149 16.31 -1.83 -10.07
C GLY A 149 17.15 -0.62 -10.50
N LEU A 150 17.81 0.05 -9.54
CA LEU A 150 18.74 1.14 -9.81
C LEU A 150 20.03 0.65 -10.49
N ALA A 151 20.50 -0.57 -10.18
CA ALA A 151 21.69 -1.14 -10.81
C ALA A 151 21.49 -1.46 -12.31
N MET A 152 20.28 -1.80 -12.75
CA MET A 152 19.98 -2.10 -14.15
C MET A 152 19.68 -0.88 -15.03
N THR A 153 19.49 0.31 -14.44
CA THR A 153 19.28 1.56 -15.20
C THR A 153 20.58 2.36 -15.40
N MET A 154 21.70 1.91 -14.82
CA MET A 154 23.04 2.50 -14.96
C MET A 154 24.04 1.64 -15.76
N GLY A 155 23.56 0.62 -16.48
CA GLY A 155 24.36 -0.19 -17.41
C GLY A 155 23.88 0.00 -18.84
#